data_AF-F2RCL4-F1
#
_entry.id   AF-F2RCL4-F1
#
_cell.length_a   1.000
_cell.length_b   1.000
_cell.length_c   1.000
_cell.angle_alpha   90.00
_cell.angle_beta   90.00
_cell.angle_gamma   90.00
#
_symmetry.space_group_name_H-M   'P 1'
#
loop_
_entity.id
_entity.type
_entity.pdbx_description
1 polymer ?
#
loop_
_entity_poly.entity_id
_entity_poly.type
_entity_poly.pdbx_seq_one_letter_code
_entity_poly.pdbx_strand_id
1 'polypeptide(L)'
;MTDWAGRLGWVAGLLLFIAFVYWLMRQGWKWRGSLQSDLPALPTAPETAGTAKLTLSGRYHGSTTAGQWLDRIVAHGLGTRSRVELTLTDAGLSVVRPGANDFFVPAEALREARLDKGIAGKVLAEGGLLIVTWAHGDTLLDSGFRSDRAAEHTAWVEAINSMTNTTEGIAR
;
A
#
# COMPACT_ATOMS: atom_id res chain seq x y z
N MET A 1 -2.06 39.44 47.95
CA MET A 1 -3.28 38.72 47.52
C MET A 1 -2.97 37.97 46.25
N THR A 2 -3.28 36.68 46.18
CA THR A 2 -3.02 35.86 44.98
C THR A 2 -3.92 36.35 43.84
N ASP A 3 -3.34 36.67 42.68
CA ASP A 3 -4.09 37.00 41.47
C ASP A 3 -4.73 35.74 40.88
N TRP A 4 -5.83 35.32 41.50
CA TRP A 4 -6.62 34.17 41.08
C TRP A 4 -7.27 34.38 39.72
N ALA A 5 -7.63 35.62 39.37
CA ALA A 5 -8.26 35.95 38.10
C ALA A 5 -7.29 35.75 36.93
N GLY A 6 -6.04 36.24 37.06
CA GLY A 6 -5.00 36.01 36.06
C GLY A 6 -4.70 34.53 35.87
N ARG A 7 -4.62 33.75 36.97
CA ARG A 7 -4.40 32.29 36.90
C ARG A 7 -5.55 31.55 36.23
N LEU A 8 -6.80 31.89 36.55
CA LEU A 8 -7.99 31.32 35.91
C LEU A 8 -8.02 31.63 34.41
N GLY A 9 -7.63 32.85 34.01
CA GLY A 9 -7.51 33.23 32.61
C GLY A 9 -6.48 32.39 31.85
N TRP A 10 -5.28 32.21 32.41
CA TRP A 10 -4.24 31.36 31.82
C TRP A 10 -4.67 29.89 31.71
N VAL A 11 -5.34 29.35 32.73
CA VAL A 11 -5.84 27.96 32.70
C VAL A 11 -6.93 27.81 31.65
N ALA A 12 -7.89 28.74 31.57
CA ALA A 12 -8.94 28.71 30.56
C ALA A 12 -8.36 28.81 29.13
N GLY A 13 -7.38 29.71 28.93
CA GLY A 13 -6.68 29.85 27.66
C GLY A 13 -5.92 28.58 27.26
N LEU A 14 -5.22 27.94 28.22
CA LEU A 14 -4.53 26.68 27.99
C LEU A 14 -5.50 25.55 27.62
N LEU A 15 -6.63 25.42 28.32
CA LEU A 15 -7.64 24.41 28.02
C LEU A 15 -8.26 24.61 26.64
N LEU A 16 -8.55 25.86 26.24
CA LEU A 16 -9.03 26.19 24.90
C LEU A 16 -7.98 25.83 23.83
N PHE A 17 -6.72 26.14 24.06
CA PHE A 17 -5.63 25.80 23.15
C PHE A 17 -5.48 24.28 23.00
N ILE A 18 -5.53 23.54 24.10
CA ILE A 18 -5.50 22.06 24.08
C ILE A 18 -6.69 21.53 23.28
N ALA A 19 -7.91 22.01 23.56
CA ALA A 19 -9.11 21.59 22.84
C ALA A 19 -9.01 21.89 21.33
N PHE A 20 -8.45 23.04 20.97
CA PHE A 20 -8.20 23.42 19.57
C PHE A 20 -7.20 22.50 18.88
N VAL A 21 -6.08 22.15 19.54
CA VAL A 21 -5.10 21.18 19.02
C VAL A 21 -5.76 19.81 18.81
N TYR A 22 -6.53 19.32 19.79
CA TYR A 22 -7.28 18.06 19.64
C TYR A 22 -8.29 18.12 18.47
N TRP A 23 -8.94 19.27 18.27
CA TRP A 23 -9.84 19.47 17.14
C TRP A 23 -9.09 19.42 15.80
N LEU A 24 -7.93 20.07 15.68
CA LEU A 24 -7.08 20.01 14.48
C LEU A 24 -6.60 18.58 14.21
N MET A 25 -6.18 17.83 15.24
CA MET A 25 -5.80 16.42 15.09
C MET A 25 -6.98 15.57 14.58
N ARG A 26 -8.19 15.80 15.12
CA ARG A 26 -9.41 15.12 14.66
C ARG A 26 -9.74 15.47 13.21
N GLN A 27 -9.58 16.73 12.81
CA GLN A 27 -9.83 17.15 11.43
C GLN A 27 -8.83 16.53 10.46
N GLY A 28 -7.55 16.46 10.84
CA GLY A 28 -6.51 15.76 10.08
C GLY A 28 -6.82 14.26 9.90
N TRP A 29 -7.35 13.59 10.92
CA TRP A 29 -7.80 12.20 10.80
C TRP A 29 -9.03 12.03 9.89
N LYS A 30 -9.99 12.97 9.92
CA LYS A 30 -11.14 12.93 9.00
C LYS A 30 -10.72 13.10 7.54
N TRP A 31 -9.78 14.01 7.27
CA TRP A 31 -9.24 14.26 5.93
C TRP A 31 -8.40 13.08 5.41
N ARG A 32 -7.68 12.38 6.30
CA ARG A 32 -7.01 11.12 5.95
C ARG A 32 -7.98 10.00 5.65
N GLY A 33 -9.09 9.91 6.38
CA GLY A 33 -10.14 8.94 6.12
C GLY A 33 -10.80 9.11 4.74
N SER A 34 -11.00 10.35 4.28
CA SER A 34 -11.59 10.62 2.96
C SER A 34 -10.64 10.32 1.79
N LEU A 35 -9.33 10.31 2.02
CA LEU A 35 -8.36 9.95 0.97
C LEU A 35 -8.40 8.45 0.60
N GLN A 36 -8.94 7.59 1.47
CA GLN A 36 -9.05 6.15 1.21
C GLN A 36 -10.48 5.70 0.85
N SER A 37 -11.51 6.52 1.13
CA SER A 37 -12.91 6.16 0.85
C SER A 37 -13.26 6.16 -0.64
N ASP A 38 -12.48 6.88 -1.45
CA ASP A 38 -12.74 7.04 -2.89
C ASP A 38 -11.96 6.04 -3.76
N LEU A 39 -11.28 5.06 -3.14
CA LEU A 39 -10.61 4.01 -3.90
C LEU A 39 -11.64 3.17 -4.67
N PRO A 40 -11.53 3.07 -6.01
CA PRO A 40 -12.49 2.33 -6.82
C PRO A 40 -12.48 0.84 -6.44
N ALA A 41 -13.47 0.08 -6.91
CA ALA A 41 -13.46 -1.37 -6.70
C ALA A 41 -12.19 -2.00 -7.29
N LEU A 42 -11.69 -3.04 -6.63
CA LEU A 42 -10.50 -3.75 -7.10
C LEU A 42 -10.76 -4.40 -8.47
N PRO A 43 -9.83 -4.30 -9.42
CA PRO A 43 -9.92 -5.03 -10.68
C PRO A 43 -10.04 -6.54 -10.42
N THR A 44 -10.91 -7.20 -11.18
CA THR A 44 -11.05 -8.66 -11.14
C THR A 44 -10.12 -9.27 -12.19
N ALA A 45 -9.54 -10.44 -11.87
CA ALA A 45 -8.73 -11.15 -12.84
C ALA A 45 -9.57 -11.54 -14.08
N PRO A 46 -9.00 -11.46 -15.29
CA PRO A 46 -9.69 -11.95 -16.49
C PRO A 46 -9.94 -13.45 -16.39
N GLU A 47 -11.04 -13.93 -16.98
CA GLU A 47 -11.40 -15.36 -16.99
C GLU A 47 -10.32 -16.24 -17.63
N THR A 48 -9.54 -15.67 -18.56
CA THR A 48 -8.37 -16.31 -19.15
C THR A 48 -7.11 -15.55 -18.73
N ALA A 49 -6.68 -15.74 -17.48
CA ALA A 49 -5.32 -15.42 -17.09
C ALA A 49 -4.39 -16.31 -17.92
N GLY A 50 -3.64 -15.73 -18.85
CA GLY A 50 -2.77 -16.46 -19.77
C GLY A 50 -1.69 -17.31 -19.07
N THR A 51 -0.71 -17.78 -19.83
CA THR A 51 0.37 -18.62 -19.28
C THR A 51 1.14 -17.89 -18.16
N ALA A 52 1.33 -18.57 -17.03
CA ALA A 52 2.09 -18.04 -15.90
C ALA A 52 3.57 -17.89 -16.26
N LYS A 53 4.09 -16.66 -16.14
CA LYS A 53 5.52 -16.35 -16.28
C LYS A 53 6.29 -16.68 -15.01
N LEU A 54 5.73 -16.27 -13.87
CA LEU A 54 6.30 -16.52 -12.55
C LEU A 54 5.19 -16.83 -11.55
N THR A 55 5.51 -17.72 -10.61
CA THR A 55 4.65 -18.07 -9.48
C THR A 55 5.45 -17.99 -8.19
N LEU A 56 4.86 -17.44 -7.13
CA LEU A 56 5.51 -17.26 -5.84
C LEU A 56 4.52 -17.50 -4.72
N SER A 57 4.96 -18.18 -3.67
CA SER A 57 4.20 -18.32 -2.43
C SER A 57 4.94 -17.61 -1.30
N GLY A 58 4.18 -16.99 -0.40
CA GLY A 58 4.77 -16.34 0.76
C GLY A 58 3.79 -15.57 1.61
N ARG A 59 4.20 -14.37 2.03
CA ARG A 59 3.43 -13.49 2.91
C ARG A 59 3.18 -12.13 2.30
N TYR A 60 1.96 -11.67 2.44
CA TYR A 60 1.53 -10.33 2.14
C TYR A 60 1.56 -9.45 3.41
N HIS A 61 2.21 -8.29 3.32
CA HIS A 61 2.44 -7.41 4.45
C HIS A 61 1.47 -6.22 4.54
N GLY A 62 0.72 -5.97 3.47
CA GLY A 62 -0.21 -4.85 3.31
C GLY A 62 0.16 -3.94 2.15
N SER A 63 -0.80 -3.12 1.72
CA SER A 63 -0.54 -2.00 0.81
C SER A 63 -0.45 -0.69 1.57
N THR A 64 0.36 0.22 1.03
CA THR A 64 0.47 1.61 1.46
C THR A 64 0.32 2.55 0.27
N THR A 65 0.07 3.84 0.53
CA THR A 65 0.27 4.86 -0.50
C THR A 65 1.74 4.84 -0.95
N ALA A 66 1.98 4.96 -2.26
CA ALA A 66 3.32 4.85 -2.82
C ALA A 66 4.28 5.87 -2.19
N GLY A 67 5.47 5.39 -1.78
CA GLY A 67 6.48 6.21 -1.09
C GLY A 67 6.14 6.61 0.36
N GLN A 68 4.94 6.29 0.85
CA GLN A 68 4.49 6.57 2.21
C GLN A 68 4.30 5.26 2.99
N TRP A 69 5.40 4.59 3.32
CA TRP A 69 5.40 3.24 3.93
C TRP A 69 4.67 3.11 5.29
N LEU A 70 4.29 4.22 5.93
CA LEU A 70 3.47 4.25 7.15
C LEU A 70 1.97 4.40 6.87
N ASP A 71 1.59 4.89 5.68
CA ASP A 71 0.22 5.18 5.30
C ASP A 71 -0.47 3.91 4.76
N ARG A 72 -0.93 3.08 5.70
CA ARG A 72 -1.58 1.80 5.38
C ARG A 72 -2.96 2.02 4.75
N ILE A 73 -3.20 1.35 3.63
CA ILE A 73 -4.52 1.32 2.99
C ILE A 73 -5.43 0.38 3.76
N VAL A 74 -6.55 0.89 4.28
CA VAL A 74 -7.54 0.08 5.01
C VAL A 74 -8.68 -0.38 4.09
N ALA A 75 -8.90 0.34 2.98
CA ALA A 75 -9.91 0.00 1.99
C ALA A 75 -9.65 -1.37 1.35
N HIS A 76 -10.75 -2.03 0.93
CA HIS A 76 -10.76 -3.28 0.17
C HIS A 76 -9.96 -4.44 0.77
N GLY A 77 -9.65 -4.39 2.08
CA GLY A 77 -8.84 -5.40 2.75
C GLY A 77 -7.35 -5.38 2.36
N LEU A 78 -6.87 -4.31 1.72
CA LEU A 78 -5.46 -4.19 1.33
C LEU A 78 -4.51 -4.03 2.53
N GLY A 79 -5.01 -3.65 3.70
CA GLY A 79 -4.20 -3.50 4.92
C GLY A 79 -4.00 -4.79 5.71
N THR A 80 -4.76 -5.84 5.40
CA THR A 80 -4.77 -7.10 6.14
C THR A 80 -3.60 -7.98 5.72
N ARG A 81 -2.79 -8.41 6.69
CA ARG A 81 -1.69 -9.36 6.46
C ARG A 81 -2.26 -10.75 6.23
N SER A 82 -1.67 -11.48 5.29
CA SER A 82 -2.13 -12.84 4.95
C SER A 82 -0.99 -13.67 4.37
N ARG A 83 -1.25 -14.97 4.20
CA ARG A 83 -0.51 -15.78 3.21
C ARG A 83 -0.89 -15.27 1.81
N VAL A 84 0.01 -15.49 0.85
CA VAL A 84 -0.21 -15.07 -0.52
C VAL A 84 0.39 -16.04 -1.51
N GLU A 85 -0.28 -16.18 -2.63
CA GLU A 85 0.18 -16.83 -3.84
C GLU A 85 0.09 -15.80 -4.97
N LEU A 86 1.24 -15.49 -5.56
CA LEU A 86 1.37 -14.56 -6.67
C LEU A 86 1.51 -15.34 -7.96
N THR A 87 0.81 -14.91 -8.99
CA THR A 87 1.00 -15.39 -10.36
C THR A 87 1.12 -14.19 -11.29
N LEU A 88 2.27 -14.07 -11.96
CA LEU A 88 2.48 -13.05 -12.98
C LEU A 88 2.17 -13.65 -14.36
N THR A 89 1.32 -12.98 -15.12
CA THR A 89 0.93 -13.33 -16.49
C THR A 89 1.10 -12.11 -17.39
N ASP A 90 0.95 -12.26 -18.72
CA ASP A 90 0.90 -11.10 -19.63
C ASP A 90 -0.25 -10.14 -19.32
N ALA A 91 -1.35 -10.63 -18.75
CA ALA A 91 -2.49 -9.80 -18.36
C ALA A 91 -2.20 -8.95 -17.10
N GLY A 92 -1.25 -9.36 -16.27
CA GLY A 92 -0.92 -8.68 -15.02
C GLY A 92 -0.62 -9.64 -13.86
N LEU A 93 -0.69 -9.09 -12.66
CA LEU A 93 -0.37 -9.77 -11.40
C LEU A 93 -1.64 -10.22 -10.68
N SER A 94 -1.81 -11.53 -10.55
CA SER A 94 -2.83 -12.14 -9.70
C SER A 94 -2.30 -12.33 -8.28
N VAL A 95 -3.08 -11.88 -7.30
CA VAL A 95 -2.75 -11.94 -5.87
C VAL A 95 -3.84 -12.70 -5.13
N VAL A 96 -3.60 -13.99 -4.91
CA VAL A 96 -4.50 -14.88 -4.17
C VAL A 96 -4.07 -14.89 -2.71
N ARG A 97 -4.98 -14.55 -1.80
CA ARG A 97 -4.74 -14.41 -0.36
C ARG A 97 -5.67 -15.34 0.42
N PRO A 98 -5.30 -16.60 0.66
CA PRO A 98 -6.13 -17.52 1.43
C PRO A 98 -6.51 -16.94 2.79
N GLY A 99 -7.82 -16.80 3.04
CA GLY A 99 -8.37 -16.20 4.26
C GLY A 99 -8.47 -14.67 4.27
N ALA A 100 -8.22 -14.00 3.14
CA ALA A 100 -8.46 -12.58 2.91
C ALA A 100 -9.00 -12.36 1.48
N ASN A 101 -9.29 -11.11 1.10
CA ASN A 101 -9.83 -10.82 -0.23
C ASN A 101 -8.74 -10.95 -1.30
N ASP A 102 -9.00 -11.66 -2.39
CA ASP A 102 -8.10 -11.69 -3.54
C ASP A 102 -8.14 -10.38 -4.31
N PHE A 103 -7.10 -10.09 -5.09
CA PHE A 103 -7.10 -8.93 -5.98
C PHE A 103 -6.22 -9.15 -7.21
N PHE A 104 -6.49 -8.39 -8.25
CA PHE A 104 -5.74 -8.42 -9.49
C PHE A 104 -5.20 -7.03 -9.82
N VAL A 105 -3.96 -6.97 -10.30
CA VAL A 105 -3.33 -5.76 -10.79
C VAL A 105 -3.07 -5.92 -12.29
N PRO A 106 -3.83 -5.21 -13.16
CA PRO A 106 -3.63 -5.26 -14.60
C PRO A 106 -2.21 -4.85 -15.01
N ALA A 107 -1.70 -5.40 -16.11
CA ALA A 107 -0.38 -5.05 -16.63
C ALA A 107 -0.26 -3.55 -16.91
N GLU A 108 -1.31 -2.90 -17.43
CA GLU A 108 -1.31 -1.45 -17.65
C GLU A 108 -1.33 -0.61 -16.37
N ALA A 109 -1.68 -1.22 -15.23
CA ALA A 109 -1.69 -0.57 -13.92
C ALA A 109 -0.35 -0.71 -13.19
N LEU A 110 0.52 -1.64 -13.60
CA LEU A 110 1.85 -1.80 -13.01
C LEU A 110 2.73 -0.58 -13.34
N ARG A 111 3.53 -0.16 -12.37
CA ARG A 111 4.44 0.99 -12.50
C ARG A 111 5.88 0.61 -12.22
N GLU A 112 6.11 -0.12 -11.13
CA GLU A 112 7.47 -0.51 -10.76
C GLU A 112 7.42 -1.72 -9.83
N ALA A 113 8.46 -2.53 -9.85
CA ALA A 113 8.80 -3.41 -8.75
C ALA A 113 10.20 -3.10 -8.23
N ARG A 114 10.37 -3.13 -6.91
CA ARG A 114 11.65 -2.90 -6.25
C ARG A 114 11.82 -3.80 -5.03
N LEU A 115 13.07 -3.95 -4.61
CA LEU A 115 13.39 -4.53 -3.32
C LEU A 115 13.51 -3.42 -2.28
N ASP A 116 12.86 -3.60 -1.14
CA ASP A 116 12.86 -2.60 -0.08
C ASP A 116 13.01 -3.25 1.32
N LYS A 117 13.28 -2.42 2.31
CA LYS A 117 13.45 -2.80 3.72
C LYS A 117 12.15 -2.68 4.49
N GLY A 118 11.22 -1.82 4.07
CA GLY A 118 10.03 -1.56 4.89
C GLY A 118 8.75 -1.25 4.14
N ILE A 119 7.65 -1.77 4.70
CA ILE A 119 6.28 -1.46 4.25
C ILE A 119 5.28 -1.64 5.38
N ALA A 120 4.23 -0.82 5.37
CA ALA A 120 3.10 -0.86 6.29
C ALA A 120 3.53 -0.90 7.77
N GLY A 121 4.53 -0.09 8.15
CA GLY A 121 5.06 -0.02 9.52
C GLY A 121 5.96 -1.18 9.95
N LYS A 122 6.42 -2.04 9.02
CA LYS A 122 7.36 -3.13 9.31
C LYS A 122 8.67 -2.93 8.56
N VAL A 123 9.80 -3.09 9.25
CA VAL A 123 11.15 -3.08 8.67
C VAL A 123 11.75 -4.49 8.78
N LEU A 124 12.38 -4.96 7.71
CA LEU A 124 13.11 -6.21 7.59
C LEU A 124 14.56 -5.94 7.16
N ALA A 125 15.37 -6.99 7.07
CA ALA A 125 16.69 -6.94 6.47
C ALA A 125 16.62 -6.45 5.01
N GLU A 126 17.74 -5.88 4.54
CA GLU A 126 17.90 -5.41 3.15
C GLU A 126 17.53 -6.48 2.12
N GLY A 127 16.75 -6.08 1.12
CA GLY A 127 16.25 -7.00 0.09
C GLY A 127 15.19 -8.00 0.58
N GLY A 128 14.67 -7.84 1.79
CA GLY A 128 13.74 -8.80 2.41
C GLY A 128 12.29 -8.69 1.95
N LEU A 129 11.94 -7.65 1.18
CA LEU A 129 10.60 -7.41 0.65
C LEU A 129 10.65 -7.10 -0.84
N LEU A 130 9.74 -7.73 -1.58
CA LEU A 130 9.32 -7.31 -2.91
C LEU A 130 8.19 -6.28 -2.75
N ILE A 131 8.42 -5.07 -3.23
CA ILE A 131 7.41 -4.01 -3.30
C ILE A 131 6.99 -3.88 -4.76
N VAL A 132 5.69 -3.99 -5.01
CA VAL A 132 5.09 -3.73 -6.32
C VAL A 132 4.28 -2.45 -6.24
N THR A 133 4.67 -1.46 -7.03
CA THR A 133 3.98 -0.18 -7.20
C THR A 133 3.02 -0.27 -8.37
N TRP A 134 1.76 0.10 -8.14
CA TRP A 134 0.71 0.05 -9.14
C TRP A 134 -0.31 1.17 -8.97
N ALA A 135 -0.99 1.53 -10.05
CA ALA A 135 -2.04 2.51 -10.08
C ALA A 135 -3.40 1.88 -9.77
N HIS A 136 -4.13 2.47 -8.83
CA HIS A 136 -5.50 2.11 -8.48
C HIS A 136 -6.39 3.34 -8.58
N GLY A 137 -7.05 3.50 -9.74
CA GLY A 137 -7.67 4.78 -10.11
C GLY A 137 -6.58 5.86 -10.21
N ASP A 138 -6.80 6.98 -9.53
CA ASP A 138 -5.85 8.11 -9.50
C ASP A 138 -4.77 7.98 -8.40
N THR A 139 -4.77 6.89 -7.64
CA THR A 139 -3.84 6.69 -6.51
C THR A 139 -2.76 5.67 -6.86
N LEU A 140 -1.51 5.97 -6.50
CA LEU A 140 -0.42 5.01 -6.58
C LEU A 140 -0.28 4.26 -5.25
N LEU A 141 -0.27 2.93 -5.32
CA LEU A 141 -0.17 2.04 -4.17
C LEU A 141 1.10 1.20 -4.24
N ASP A 142 1.76 1.03 -3.10
CA ASP A 142 2.85 0.08 -2.89
C ASP A 142 2.30 -1.16 -2.19
N SER A 143 2.51 -2.34 -2.75
CA SER A 143 2.09 -3.62 -2.16
C SER A 143 3.27 -4.49 -1.80
N GLY A 144 3.32 -4.92 -0.54
CA GLY A 144 4.49 -5.58 0.02
C GLY A 144 4.36 -7.09 0.14
N PHE A 145 5.32 -7.80 -0.45
CA PHE A 145 5.36 -9.26 -0.48
C PHE A 145 6.70 -9.79 0.02
N ARG A 146 6.67 -10.94 0.68
CA ARG A 146 7.86 -11.70 1.05
C ARG A 146 7.71 -13.13 0.58
N SER A 147 8.60 -13.59 -0.30
CA SER A 147 8.66 -14.99 -0.72
C SER A 147 9.10 -15.85 0.46
N ASP A 148 8.59 -17.07 0.50
CA ASP A 148 9.16 -18.11 1.37
C ASP A 148 10.57 -18.50 0.93
N ARG A 149 10.94 -18.28 -0.35
CA ARG A 149 12.30 -18.49 -0.88
C ARG A 149 12.94 -17.15 -1.26
N ALA A 150 13.91 -16.71 -0.47
CA ALA A 150 14.53 -15.38 -0.60
C ALA A 150 15.14 -15.08 -2.00
N ALA A 151 15.61 -16.10 -2.71
CA ALA A 151 16.25 -15.95 -4.03
C ALA A 151 15.28 -15.55 -5.16
N GLU A 152 13.96 -15.59 -4.94
CA GLU A 152 12.99 -15.34 -5.99
C GLU A 152 12.74 -13.84 -6.24
N HIS A 153 13.02 -12.97 -5.27
CA HIS A 153 12.58 -11.57 -5.35
C HIS A 153 13.21 -10.78 -6.50
N THR A 154 14.49 -11.02 -6.84
CA THR A 154 15.17 -10.34 -7.95
C THR A 154 14.53 -10.66 -9.30
N ALA A 155 14.21 -11.93 -9.55
CA ALA A 155 13.56 -12.35 -10.80
C ALA A 155 12.17 -11.71 -10.96
N TRP A 156 11.45 -11.51 -9.86
CA TRP A 156 10.16 -10.82 -9.86
C TRP A 156 10.29 -9.33 -10.19
N VAL A 157 11.30 -8.65 -9.63
CA VAL A 157 11.58 -7.25 -9.95
C VAL A 157 11.89 -7.09 -11.44
N GLU A 158 12.77 -7.92 -11.98
CA GLU A 158 13.14 -7.89 -13.39
C GLU A 158 11.95 -8.16 -14.31
N ALA A 159 11.15 -9.20 -14.00
CA ALA A 159 9.99 -9.56 -14.81
C ALA A 159 8.93 -8.45 -14.82
N ILE A 160 8.58 -7.88 -13.68
CA ILE A 160 7.58 -6.80 -13.60
C ILE A 160 8.08 -5.55 -14.32
N ASN A 161 9.33 -5.14 -14.09
CA ASN A 161 9.88 -3.94 -14.74
C ASN A 161 10.00 -4.10 -16.26
N SER A 162 10.26 -5.32 -16.76
CA SER A 162 10.25 -5.58 -18.20
C SER A 162 8.87 -5.36 -18.84
N MET A 163 7.79 -5.65 -18.10
CA MET A 163 6.42 -5.44 -18.56
C MET A 163 6.06 -3.95 -18.60
N THR A 164 6.47 -3.18 -17.58
CA THR A 164 6.20 -1.73 -17.57
C THR A 164 6.96 -1.00 -18.68
N ASN A 165 8.24 -1.32 -18.89
CA ASN A 165 9.06 -0.69 -19.92
C ASN A 165 8.54 -0.99 -21.34
N THR A 166 7.93 -2.16 -21.55
CA THR A 166 7.29 -2.51 -22.82
C THR A 166 6.05 -1.64 -23.07
N THR A 167 5.24 -1.39 -22.04
CA THR A 167 4.05 -0.54 -22.13
C THR A 167 4.39 0.92 -22.43
N GLU A 168 5.44 1.49 -21.82
CA GLU A 168 5.89 2.85 -22.14
C GLU A 168 6.41 2.98 -23.58
N GLY A 169 7.01 1.92 -24.13
CA GLY A 169 7.47 1.88 -25.51
C GLY A 169 6.36 1.79 -26.56
N ILE A 170 5.20 1.23 -26.22
CA ILE A 170 4.03 1.11 -27.12
C ILE A 170 3.19 2.40 -27.13
N ALA A 171 3.27 3.22 -26.08
CA ALA A 171 2.48 4.46 -25.93
C ALA A 171 3.15 5.72 -26.53
N ARG A 172 4.22 5.59 -27.31
CA ARG A 172 4.91 6.69 -28.02
C ARG A 172 4.77 6.58 -29.53
#